data_AF-A0A478FU63-F1
#
_entry.id   AF-A0A478FU63-F1
#
_cell.length_a   1.000
_cell.length_b   1.000
_cell.length_c   1.000
_cell.angle_alpha   90.00
_cell.angle_beta   90.00
_cell.angle_gamma   90.00
#
_symmetry.space_group_name_H-M   'P 1'
#
loop_
_entity.id
_entity.type
_entity.pdbx_description
1 polymer ?
#
loop_
_entity_poly.entity_id
_entity_poly.type
_entity_poly.pdbx_seq_one_letter_code
_entity_poly.pdbx_strand_id
1 'polypeptide(L)'
;MITKELRSYDTQKIKSMVIQLKASILENRFKLAQGEITNTGIFKQSRKVIAQLLTILQERGEKITFKDWKAYSDSVKEKSDKK
;
A
#
# COMPACT_ATOMS: atom_id res chain seq x y z
N MET A 1 -13.85 13.08 2.09
CA MET A 1 -14.73 11.90 2.27
C MET A 1 -14.00 10.56 2.42
N ILE A 2 -12.85 10.33 1.78
CA ILE A 2 -12.10 9.04 1.80
C ILE A 2 -11.78 8.46 3.20
N THR A 3 -11.58 9.29 4.23
CA THR A 3 -11.17 8.81 5.57
C THR A 3 -12.20 7.97 6.31
N LYS A 4 -13.52 8.18 6.08
CA LYS A 4 -14.56 7.38 6.75
C LYS A 4 -14.58 5.94 6.23
N GLU A 5 -14.44 5.77 4.92
CA GLU A 5 -14.36 4.46 4.26
C GLU A 5 -13.09 3.71 4.67
N LEU A 6 -11.95 4.40 4.78
CA LEU A 6 -10.72 3.75 5.23
C LEU A 6 -10.82 3.19 6.65
N ARG A 7 -11.64 3.80 7.51
CA ARG A 7 -11.85 3.37 8.89
C ARG A 7 -12.78 2.15 9.02
N SER A 8 -13.65 1.89 8.04
CA SER A 8 -14.51 0.69 8.08
C SER A 8 -13.79 -0.60 7.69
N TYR A 9 -12.57 -0.51 7.14
CA TYR A 9 -11.79 -1.70 6.81
C TYR A 9 -11.18 -2.36 8.05
N ASP A 10 -11.07 -3.68 7.96
CA ASP A 10 -10.34 -4.48 8.94
C ASP A 10 -8.84 -4.11 8.99
N THR A 11 -8.24 -4.27 10.16
CA THR A 11 -6.83 -3.95 10.41
C THR A 11 -5.90 -4.71 9.48
N GLN A 12 -6.15 -5.99 9.18
CA GLN A 12 -5.33 -6.77 8.25
C GLN A 12 -5.43 -6.22 6.83
N LYS A 13 -6.63 -5.81 6.43
CA LYS A 13 -6.84 -5.18 5.13
C LYS A 13 -6.06 -3.87 5.02
N ILE A 14 -6.11 -3.02 6.05
CA ILE A 14 -5.35 -1.77 6.09
C ILE A 14 -3.84 -2.03 5.98
N LYS A 15 -3.31 -3.01 6.74
CA LYS A 15 -1.89 -3.40 6.66
C LYS A 15 -1.51 -3.84 5.24
N SER A 16 -2.33 -4.69 4.61
CA SER A 16 -2.10 -5.13 3.22
C SER A 16 -2.11 -3.97 2.23
N MET A 17 -3.02 -3.02 2.39
CA MET A 17 -3.13 -1.84 1.52
C MET A 17 -1.90 -0.93 1.65
N VAL A 18 -1.37 -0.73 2.86
CA VAL A 18 -0.13 0.05 3.04
C VAL A 18 1.03 -0.61 2.30
N ILE A 19 1.19 -1.92 2.44
CA ILE A 19 2.29 -2.66 1.78
C ILE A 19 2.13 -2.61 0.26
N GLN A 20 0.92 -2.84 -0.25
CA GLN A 20 0.62 -2.76 -1.68
C GLN A 20 0.90 -1.36 -2.24
N LEU A 21 0.50 -0.30 -1.55
CA LEU A 21 0.77 1.08 -1.97
C LEU A 21 2.27 1.39 -1.97
N LYS A 22 3.03 0.88 -1.00
CA LYS A 22 4.50 1.00 -0.99
C LYS A 22 5.15 0.28 -2.16
N ALA A 23 4.70 -0.94 -2.48
CA ALA A 23 5.17 -1.68 -3.64
C ALA A 23 4.83 -0.96 -4.96
N SER A 24 3.60 -0.46 -5.09
CA SER A 24 3.18 0.32 -6.26
C SER A 24 3.97 1.62 -6.42
N ILE A 25 4.33 2.31 -5.33
CA ILE A 25 5.23 3.47 -5.39
C ILE A 25 6.59 3.07 -5.97
N LEU A 26 7.15 1.94 -5.54
CA LEU A 26 8.42 1.46 -6.04
C LEU A 26 8.35 1.12 -7.53
N GLU A 27 7.29 0.42 -7.95
CA GLU A 27 7.04 0.12 -9.37
C GLU A 27 6.92 1.40 -10.21
N ASN A 28 6.13 2.37 -9.74
CA ASN A 28 5.99 3.66 -10.42
C ASN A 28 7.31 4.45 -10.46
N ARG A 29 8.20 4.30 -9.47
CA ARG A 29 9.54 4.91 -9.53
C ARG A 29 10.39 4.31 -10.64
N PHE A 30 10.31 3.00 -10.86
CA PHE A 30 11.00 2.35 -11.98
C PHE A 30 10.47 2.86 -13.33
N LYS A 31 9.14 2.91 -13.49
CA LYS A 31 8.51 3.45 -14.71
C LYS A 31 8.83 4.92 -14.94
N LEU A 32 8.89 5.71 -13.87
CA LEU A 32 9.31 7.12 -13.95
C LEU A 32 10.77 7.24 -14.43
N ALA A 33 11.67 6.39 -13.92
CA ALA A 33 13.07 6.36 -14.36
C ALA A 33 13.22 5.93 -15.83
N GLN A 34 12.33 5.08 -16.33
CA GLN A 34 12.25 4.67 -17.74
C GLN A 34 11.59 5.74 -18.64
N GLY A 35 10.99 6.79 -18.05
CA GLY A 35 10.27 7.83 -18.79
C GLY A 35 8.84 7.44 -19.19
N GLU A 36 8.31 6.33 -18.71
CA GLU A 36 6.96 5.84 -19.05
C GLU A 36 5.84 6.59 -18.29
N ILE A 37 6.17 7.36 -17.26
CA ILE A 37 5.20 8.10 -16.44
C ILE A 37 5.36 9.60 -16.62
N THR A 38 4.28 10.25 -17.05
CA THR A 38 4.15 11.70 -17.12
C THR A 38 3.43 12.30 -15.91
N ASN A 39 2.49 11.56 -15.31
CA ASN A 39 1.71 12.02 -14.16
C ASN A 39 2.39 11.68 -12.83
N THR A 40 3.18 12.62 -12.30
CA THR A 40 3.84 12.49 -10.99
C THR A 40 2.91 12.77 -9.79
N GLY A 41 1.69 13.26 -10.03
CA GLY A 41 0.68 13.49 -9.00
C GLY A 41 0.30 12.22 -8.23
N ILE A 42 0.42 11.05 -8.88
CA ILE A 42 0.17 9.73 -8.28
C ILE A 42 1.03 9.49 -7.03
N PHE A 43 2.29 9.96 -7.02
CA PHE A 43 3.19 9.78 -5.87
C PHE A 43 2.72 10.59 -4.67
N LYS A 44 2.20 11.80 -4.90
CA LYS A 44 1.64 12.65 -3.84
C LYS A 44 0.39 12.01 -3.26
N GLN A 45 -0.51 11.54 -4.13
CA GLN A 45 -1.76 10.91 -3.69
C GLN A 45 -1.50 9.62 -2.92
N SER A 46 -0.64 8.72 -3.44
CA SER A 46 -0.30 7.47 -2.75
C SER A 46 0.36 7.69 -1.39
N ARG A 47 1.27 8.67 -1.27
CA ARG A 47 1.86 9.05 0.03
C ARG A 47 0.83 9.56 1.01
N LYS A 48 -0.13 10.38 0.55
CA LYS A 48 -1.23 10.89 1.38
C LYS A 48 -2.10 9.77 1.91
N VAL A 49 -2.47 8.80 1.06
CA VAL A 49 -3.27 7.65 1.47
C VAL A 49 -2.50 6.77 2.46
N ILE A 50 -1.21 6.51 2.22
CA ILE A 50 -0.36 5.78 3.18
C ILE A 50 -0.35 6.46 4.55
N ALA A 51 -0.19 7.79 4.59
CA ALA A 51 -0.19 8.53 5.86
C ALA A 51 -1.53 8.39 6.61
N GLN A 52 -2.65 8.43 5.90
CA GLN A 52 -3.98 8.21 6.49
C GLN A 52 -4.14 6.80 7.05
N LEU A 53 -3.73 5.78 6.29
CA LEU A 53 -3.79 4.38 6.73
C LEU A 53 -2.90 4.13 7.95
N LEU A 54 -1.68 4.68 7.96
CA LEU A 54 -0.77 4.58 9.10
C LEU A 54 -1.32 5.30 10.34
N THR A 55 -2.00 6.43 10.16
CA THR A 55 -2.68 7.13 11.26
C THR A 55 -3.76 6.24 11.88
N ILE A 56 -4.58 5.59 11.05
CA ILE A 56 -5.62 4.66 11.54
C ILE A 56 -5.00 3.46 12.27
N LEU A 57 -3.90 2.90 11.76
CA LEU A 57 -3.19 1.80 12.45
C LEU A 57 -2.66 2.25 13.81
N GLN A 58 -2.08 3.46 13.88
CA GLN A 58 -1.60 4.03 15.12
C GLN A 58 -2.73 4.28 16.13
N GLU A 59 -3.89 4.81 15.68
CA GLU A 59 -5.10 4.96 16.51
C GLU A 59 -5.58 3.61 17.06
N ARG A 60 -5.38 2.52 16.32
CA ARG A 60 -5.73 1.14 16.73
C ARG A 60 -4.65 0.45 17.57
N GLY A 61 -3.51 1.10 17.83
CA GLY A 61 -2.37 0.49 18.54
C GLY A 61 -1.63 -0.58 17.75
N GLU A 62 -1.82 -0.62 16.43
CA GLU A 62 -1.34 -1.67 15.54
C GLU A 62 -0.13 -1.21 14.72
N LYS A 63 0.81 -2.12 14.48
CA LYS A 63 2.01 -1.85 13.68
C LYS A 63 2.12 -2.85 12.54
N ILE A 64 2.80 -2.42 11.47
CA ILE A 64 3.17 -3.31 10.38
C ILE A 64 4.40 -4.10 10.83
N THR A 65 4.28 -5.41 10.77
CA THR A 65 5.31 -6.37 11.20
C THR A 65 5.88 -7.10 10.00
N PHE A 66 6.99 -7.82 10.22
CA PHE A 66 7.58 -8.68 9.18
C PHE A 66 6.61 -9.76 8.67
N LYS A 67 5.72 -10.27 9.53
CA LYS A 67 4.70 -11.25 9.15
C LYS A 67 3.75 -10.70 8.08
N ASP A 68 3.39 -9.42 8.17
CA ASP A 68 2.49 -8.76 7.21
C ASP A 68 3.16 -8.64 5.83
N TRP A 69 4.47 -8.37 5.81
CA TRP A 69 5.27 -8.36 4.57
C TRP A 69 5.39 -9.74 3.95
N LYS A 70 5.60 -10.77 4.78
CA LYS A 70 5.65 -12.16 4.31
C LYS A 70 4.31 -12.58 3.70
N ALA A 71 3.19 -12.28 4.37
CA ALA A 71 1.85 -12.54 3.87
C ALA A 71 1.58 -11.84 2.52
N TYR A 72 2.04 -10.59 2.38
CA TYR A 72 1.97 -9.89 1.09
C TYR A 72 2.81 -10.60 0.02
N SER A 73 4.06 -10.94 0.29
CA SER A 73 4.92 -11.62 -0.68
C SER A 73 4.36 -12.97 -1.12
N ASP A 74 3.78 -13.72 -0.18
CA ASP A 74 3.16 -15.02 -0.47
C ASP A 74 1.91 -14.82 -1.37
N SER A 75 1.11 -13.79 -1.10
CA SER A 75 -0.04 -13.45 -1.95
C SER A 75 0.33 -12.98 -3.36
N VAL A 76 1.51 -12.37 -3.52
CA VAL A 76 2.03 -11.95 -4.83
C VAL A 76 2.54 -13.17 -5.61
N LYS A 77 3.27 -14.07 -4.95
CA LYS A 77 3.72 -15.35 -5.54
C LYS A 77 2.55 -16.21 -5.99
N GLU A 78 1.53 -16.36 -5.16
CA GLU A 78 0.35 -17.15 -5.53
C GLU A 78 -0.39 -16.56 -6.75
N LYS A 79 -0.38 -15.23 -6.91
CA LYS A 79 -0.92 -14.56 -8.10
C LYS A 79 -0.05 -14.70 -9.34
N SER A 80 1.28 -14.80 -9.20
CA SER A 80 2.17 -15.08 -10.32
C SER A 80 2.09 -16.53 -10.79
N ASP A 81 1.90 -17.47 -9.85
CA ASP A 81 1.88 -18.91 -10.16
C ASP A 81 0.55 -19.36 -10.79
N LYS A 82 -0.51 -18.55 -10.65
CA LYS A 82 -1.84 -18.77 -11.26
C LYS A 82 -2.00 -18.07 -12.63
N LYS A 83 -0.95 -17.49 -13.18
CA LYS A 83 -0.98 -16.72 -14.44
C LYS A 83 -0.05 -17.34 -15.47
#